data_AF-A0A9Q0GK90-F1
#
_entry.id   AF-A0A9Q0GK90-F1
#
_cell.length_a   1.000
_cell.length_b   1.000
_cell.length_c   1.000
_cell.angle_alpha   90.00
_cell.angle_beta   90.00
_cell.angle_gamma   90.00
#
_symmetry.space_group_name_H-M   'P 1'
#
loop_
_entity.id
_entity.type
_entity.pdbx_description
1 polymer ?
#
loop_
_entity_poly.entity_id
_entity_poly.type
_entity_poly.pdbx_seq_one_letter_code
_entity_poly.pdbx_strand_id
1 'polypeptide(L)'
;MGRSNTTSHDMLVKLALVISCLSLSTITSHALNIGIQTADSAISVEKDCSRKCESAFCSVPPFLRYGKYCGLLYSGCPGEKPCDGLDACCMKHDACVQAKNKGYLSQECSQKFLDCMANFQNTGAHTFKGNTCSPDEVIEVIKVVMEAALLAGRYLRKP
;
A
#
# COMPACT_ATOMS: atom_id res chain seq x y z
N MET A 1 -15.21 -64.07 -25.87
CA MET A 1 -16.13 -63.02 -25.34
C MET A 1 -15.98 -63.00 -23.83
N GLY A 2 -15.30 -62.08 -23.14
CA GLY A 2 -14.94 -60.71 -23.47
C GLY A 2 -15.80 -59.73 -22.66
N ARG A 3 -15.68 -59.69 -21.33
CA ARG A 3 -16.17 -58.58 -20.50
C ARG A 3 -15.61 -58.61 -19.07
N SER A 4 -15.40 -57.41 -18.55
CA SER A 4 -15.09 -57.06 -17.15
C SER A 4 -13.63 -57.19 -16.71
N ASN A 5 -12.82 -56.17 -17.02
CA ASN A 5 -11.77 -55.73 -16.10
C ASN A 5 -11.40 -54.24 -16.24
N THR A 6 -11.91 -53.54 -17.26
CA THR A 6 -11.58 -52.13 -17.53
C THR A 6 -12.34 -51.13 -16.65
N THR A 7 -13.56 -51.46 -16.20
CA THR A 7 -14.43 -50.53 -15.45
C THR A 7 -14.02 -50.34 -14.00
N SER A 8 -13.39 -51.34 -13.37
CA SER A 8 -12.93 -51.25 -11.97
C SER A 8 -11.68 -50.38 -11.85
N HIS A 9 -10.74 -50.49 -12.79
CA HIS A 9 -9.56 -49.63 -12.87
C HIS A 9 -9.92 -48.18 -13.15
N ASP A 10 -10.85 -47.91 -14.07
CA ASP A 10 -11.31 -46.53 -14.34
C ASP A 10 -12.01 -45.89 -13.14
N MET A 11 -12.75 -46.69 -12.35
CA MET A 11 -13.39 -46.21 -11.13
C MET A 11 -12.37 -45.91 -10.03
N LEU A 12 -11.34 -46.75 -9.89
CA LEU A 12 -10.23 -46.54 -8.96
C LEU A 12 -9.38 -45.31 -9.33
N VAL A 13 -9.11 -45.10 -10.63
CA VAL A 13 -8.35 -43.93 -11.11
C VAL A 13 -9.15 -42.65 -10.90
N LYS A 14 -10.45 -42.65 -11.16
CA LYS A 14 -11.33 -41.50 -10.87
C LYS A 14 -11.42 -41.20 -9.38
N LEU A 15 -11.52 -42.24 -8.54
CA LEU A 15 -11.54 -42.07 -7.09
C LEU A 15 -10.21 -41.53 -6.57
N ALA A 16 -9.08 -42.02 -7.09
CA ALA A 16 -7.74 -41.51 -6.75
C ALA A 16 -7.54 -40.05 -7.19
N LEU A 17 -8.04 -39.66 -8.37
CA LEU A 17 -8.02 -38.27 -8.85
C LEU A 17 -8.85 -37.34 -7.96
N VAL A 18 -10.04 -37.79 -7.53
CA VAL A 18 -10.90 -37.02 -6.61
C VAL A 18 -10.24 -36.86 -5.24
N ILE A 19 -9.64 -37.93 -4.69
CA ILE A 19 -8.91 -37.88 -3.41
C ILE A 19 -7.67 -36.99 -3.50
N SER A 20 -6.96 -37.02 -4.63
CA SER A 20 -5.82 -36.13 -4.89
C SER A 20 -6.26 -34.65 -4.97
N CYS A 21 -7.39 -34.33 -5.58
CA CYS A 21 -7.92 -32.96 -5.61
C CYS A 21 -8.38 -32.47 -4.23
N LEU A 22 -8.97 -33.36 -3.42
CA LEU A 22 -9.40 -33.06 -2.04
C LEU A 22 -8.23 -32.80 -1.09
N SER A 23 -7.07 -33.40 -1.37
CA SER A 23 -5.83 -33.18 -0.59
C SER A 23 -5.05 -31.92 -1.03
N LEU A 24 -5.33 -31.36 -2.21
CA LEU A 24 -4.86 -30.01 -2.59
C LEU A 24 -5.74 -28.89 -2.00
N SER A 25 -6.95 -29.19 -1.53
CA SER A 25 -7.84 -28.20 -0.88
C SER A 25 -7.51 -27.99 0.60
N THR A 26 -6.62 -28.82 1.18
CA THR A 26 -6.12 -28.66 2.55
C THR A 26 -4.82 -27.85 2.63
N ILE A 27 -4.42 -27.17 1.54
CA ILE A 27 -3.42 -26.11 1.66
C ILE A 27 -4.09 -25.02 2.48
N THR A 28 -3.76 -24.97 3.78
CA THR A 28 -4.05 -23.85 4.65
C THR A 28 -3.62 -22.59 3.93
N SER A 29 -4.59 -21.82 3.45
CA SER A 29 -4.37 -20.44 3.07
C SER A 29 -3.79 -19.76 4.31
N HIS A 30 -2.48 -19.54 4.33
CA HIS A 30 -1.93 -18.46 5.13
C HIS A 30 -2.47 -17.17 4.49
N ALA A 31 -3.72 -16.85 4.82
CA ALA A 31 -4.26 -15.54 4.54
C ALA A 31 -3.31 -14.55 5.22
N LEU A 32 -2.72 -13.65 4.45
CA LEU A 32 -1.99 -12.51 5.00
C LEU A 32 -3.04 -11.61 5.66
N ASN A 33 -3.36 -11.93 6.92
CA ASN A 33 -4.22 -11.12 7.76
C ASN A 33 -3.47 -9.83 8.09
N ILE A 34 -3.62 -8.81 7.25
CA ILE A 34 -3.34 -7.43 7.68
C ILE A 34 -4.48 -7.08 8.64
N GLY A 35 -4.29 -7.49 9.90
CA GLY A 35 -5.28 -7.32 10.95
C GLY A 35 -5.58 -5.84 11.16
N ILE A 36 -6.77 -5.41 10.77
CA ILE A 36 -7.43 -4.27 11.37
C ILE A 36 -8.69 -4.80 12.06
N GLN A 37 -8.48 -5.48 13.19
CA GLN A 37 -9.58 -5.88 14.07
C GLN A 37 -9.86 -4.70 15.00
N THR A 38 -10.92 -3.96 14.68
CA THR A 38 -11.55 -3.01 15.60
C THR A 38 -12.28 -3.79 16.68
N ALA A 39 -11.62 -4.01 17.81
CA ALA A 39 -12.24 -4.39 19.07
C ALA A 39 -11.49 -3.67 20.19
N ASP A 40 -12.25 -3.04 21.10
CA ASP A 40 -11.82 -2.21 22.24
C ASP A 40 -10.92 -2.94 23.25
N SER A 41 -9.71 -3.28 22.82
CA SER A 41 -8.60 -3.61 23.67
C SER A 41 -7.43 -2.80 23.16
N ALA A 42 -6.79 -2.03 24.04
CA ALA A 42 -5.62 -1.22 23.74
C ALA A 42 -4.43 -2.12 23.37
N ILE A 43 -4.51 -2.75 22.20
CA ILE A 43 -3.34 -3.18 21.45
C ILE A 43 -2.79 -1.88 20.91
N SER A 44 -1.87 -1.27 21.65
CA SER A 44 -0.94 -0.33 21.06
C SER A 44 -0.15 -1.13 20.02
N VAL A 45 -0.69 -1.20 18.80
CA VAL A 45 0.18 -1.24 17.63
C VAL A 45 1.01 0.01 17.81
N GLU A 46 2.21 -0.12 18.38
CA GLU A 46 3.25 0.84 18.09
C GLU A 46 3.33 0.81 16.58
N LYS A 47 2.58 1.72 15.93
CA LYS A 47 2.72 1.98 14.52
C LYS A 47 4.16 2.40 14.40
N ASP A 48 5.00 1.50 13.90
CA ASP A 48 6.39 1.80 13.59
C ASP A 48 6.38 3.08 12.76
N CYS A 49 6.74 4.17 13.44
CA CYS A 49 6.76 5.50 12.89
C CYS A 49 8.21 5.89 12.65
N SER A 50 8.47 6.66 11.60
CA SER A 50 9.82 7.00 11.23
C SER A 50 10.35 8.21 12.00
N ARG A 51 11.60 8.10 12.46
CA ARG A 51 12.41 9.23 12.94
C ARG A 51 13.58 9.53 12.00
N LYS A 52 13.71 8.79 10.92
CA LYS A 52 14.85 8.83 10.00
C LYS A 52 14.41 9.27 8.62
N CYS A 53 15.23 10.12 7.99
CA CYS A 53 15.04 10.47 6.59
C CYS A 53 15.50 9.30 5.72
N GLU A 54 14.54 8.54 5.18
CA GLU A 54 14.81 7.42 4.28
C GLU A 54 14.82 7.88 2.82
N SER A 55 15.55 7.17 1.96
CA SER A 55 15.57 7.36 0.51
C SER A 55 15.68 6.01 -0.19
N ALA A 56 14.70 5.14 0.06
CA ALA A 56 14.70 3.75 -0.38
C ALA A 56 13.54 3.47 -1.35
N PHE A 57 13.79 2.59 -2.31
CA PHE A 57 12.79 2.16 -3.30
C PHE A 57 12.14 3.32 -4.06
N CYS A 58 12.95 4.31 -4.46
CA CYS A 58 12.53 5.61 -5.02
C CYS A 58 11.51 5.50 -6.17
N SER A 59 11.60 4.44 -6.98
CA SER A 59 10.76 4.21 -8.16
C SER A 59 9.72 3.09 -7.99
N VAL A 60 9.58 2.54 -6.78
CA VAL A 60 8.72 1.37 -6.52
C VAL A 60 7.63 1.75 -5.51
N PRO A 61 6.48 2.29 -5.97
CA PRO A 61 5.48 2.90 -5.08
C PRO A 61 5.01 2.02 -3.90
N PRO A 62 4.82 0.69 -4.03
CA PRO A 62 4.45 -0.15 -2.89
C PRO A 62 5.49 -0.20 -1.76
N PHE A 63 6.76 0.06 -2.05
CA PHE A 63 7.88 -0.02 -1.09
C PHE A 63 8.59 1.32 -0.86
N LEU A 64 8.21 2.36 -1.60
CA LEU A 64 8.80 3.68 -1.55
C LEU A 64 8.79 4.22 -0.12
N ARG A 65 9.98 4.62 0.35
CA ARG A 65 10.18 5.34 1.61
C ARG A 65 11.07 6.54 1.34
N TYR A 66 10.47 7.71 1.33
CA TYR A 66 11.16 8.98 1.17
C TYR A 66 10.90 9.89 2.37
N GLY A 67 11.97 10.44 2.93
CA GLY A 67 11.90 11.22 4.17
C GLY A 67 11.31 10.39 5.31
N LYS A 68 10.46 11.00 6.13
CA LYS A 68 9.77 10.34 7.24
C LYS A 68 8.31 10.02 6.93
N TYR A 69 7.73 10.65 5.91
CA TYR A 69 6.27 10.66 5.69
C TYR A 69 5.85 10.18 4.30
N CYS A 70 6.73 10.12 3.31
CA CYS A 70 6.34 9.66 1.98
C CYS A 70 6.46 8.13 1.86
N GLY A 71 5.33 7.43 1.93
CA GLY A 71 5.26 5.99 1.66
C GLY A 71 3.89 5.40 1.99
N LEU A 72 3.62 4.20 1.48
CA LEU A 72 2.38 3.49 1.79
C LEU A 72 2.45 2.91 3.21
N LEU A 73 1.45 3.25 4.05
CA LEU A 73 1.40 2.83 5.47
C LEU A 73 2.69 3.17 6.25
N TYR A 74 3.37 4.23 5.84
CA TYR A 74 4.63 4.71 6.40
C TYR A 74 4.45 6.19 6.75
N SER A 75 4.76 6.58 7.98
CA SER A 75 4.62 7.96 8.44
C SER A 75 5.59 8.27 9.57
N GLY A 76 5.83 9.55 9.83
CA GLY A 76 6.76 10.01 10.85
C GLY A 76 6.16 9.99 12.25
N CYS A 77 7.02 9.88 13.27
CA CYS A 77 6.57 9.89 14.66
C CYS A 77 6.00 11.25 15.08
N PRO A 78 5.12 11.30 16.10
CA PRO A 78 4.66 12.56 16.68
C PRO A 78 5.83 13.48 17.06
N GLY A 79 5.76 14.73 16.61
CA GLY A 79 6.78 15.76 16.87
C GLY A 79 7.98 15.75 15.93
N GLU A 80 8.11 14.75 15.05
CA GLU A 80 9.17 14.75 14.04
C GLU A 80 8.93 15.86 13.01
N LYS A 81 10.00 16.53 12.59
CA LYS A 81 9.96 17.48 11.47
C LYS A 81 10.18 16.73 10.16
N PRO A 82 9.54 17.16 9.06
CA PRO A 82 9.80 16.61 7.74
C PRO A 82 11.24 16.90 7.33
N CYS A 83 11.79 16.01 6.50
CA CYS A 83 13.17 16.06 6.04
C CYS A 83 13.42 17.18 5.03
N ASP A 84 12.44 17.46 4.17
CA ASP A 84 12.45 18.56 3.19
C ASP A 84 11.03 19.01 2.83
N GLY A 85 10.90 19.83 1.79
CA GLY A 85 9.61 20.33 1.32
C GLY A 85 8.69 19.26 0.73
N LEU A 86 9.23 18.23 0.09
CA LEU A 86 8.45 17.10 -0.44
C LEU A 86 7.91 16.24 0.70
N ASP A 87 8.76 15.93 1.68
CA ASP A 87 8.37 15.18 2.88
C ASP A 87 7.32 15.96 3.71
N ALA A 88 7.37 17.28 3.70
CA ALA A 88 6.36 18.13 4.32
C ALA A 88 4.99 18.03 3.61
N CYS A 89 4.96 17.82 2.28
CA CYS A 89 3.73 17.54 1.56
C CYS A 89 3.12 16.21 2.00
N CYS A 90 3.96 15.17 2.12
CA CYS A 90 3.52 13.85 2.59
C CYS A 90 2.99 13.89 4.03
N MET A 91 3.68 14.60 4.94
CA MET A 91 3.20 14.80 6.31
C MET A 91 1.79 15.43 6.37
N LYS A 92 1.53 16.44 5.53
CA LYS A 92 0.21 17.08 5.44
C LYS A 92 -0.84 16.14 4.84
N HIS A 93 -0.45 15.34 3.85
CA HIS A 93 -1.33 14.35 3.23
C HIS A 93 -1.73 13.27 4.25
N ASP A 94 -0.79 12.72 5.01
CA ASP A 94 -1.06 11.72 6.05
C ASP A 94 -2.02 12.26 7.11
N ALA A 95 -1.78 13.50 7.59
CA ALA A 95 -2.68 14.16 8.53
C ALA A 95 -4.08 14.37 7.93
N CYS A 96 -4.18 14.73 6.65
CA CYS A 96 -5.44 14.88 5.95
C CYS A 96 -6.20 13.54 5.87
N VAL A 97 -5.52 12.47 5.48
CA VAL A 97 -6.09 11.11 5.36
C VAL A 97 -6.60 10.62 6.72
N GLN A 98 -5.84 10.83 7.79
CA GLN A 98 -6.25 10.48 9.16
C GLN A 98 -7.50 11.24 9.61
N ALA A 99 -7.66 12.49 9.20
CA ALA A 99 -8.80 13.33 9.58
C ALA A 99 -10.07 13.08 8.75
N LYS A 100 -10.02 12.26 7.69
CA LYS A 100 -11.15 12.09 6.74
C LYS A 100 -11.66 10.66 6.76
N ASN A 101 -12.99 10.50 6.84
CA ASN A 101 -13.66 9.19 6.82
C ASN A 101 -13.41 8.36 5.56
N LYS A 102 -12.97 8.99 4.45
CA LYS A 102 -12.66 8.29 3.18
C LYS A 102 -11.21 7.84 3.07
N GLY A 103 -10.39 8.10 4.10
CA GLY A 103 -8.98 7.76 4.13
C GLY A 103 -8.25 8.20 2.85
N TYR A 104 -7.44 7.29 2.30
CA TYR A 104 -6.64 7.52 1.09
C TYR A 104 -7.45 7.79 -0.19
N LEU A 105 -8.77 7.56 -0.20
CA LEU A 105 -9.66 7.87 -1.33
C LEU A 105 -10.31 9.27 -1.23
N SER A 106 -9.90 10.06 -0.25
CA SER A 106 -10.33 11.44 -0.12
C SER A 106 -9.78 12.30 -1.26
N GLN A 107 -10.66 12.66 -2.21
CA GLN A 107 -10.29 13.53 -3.34
C GLN A 107 -9.66 14.86 -2.89
N GLU A 108 -10.13 15.40 -1.76
CA GLU A 108 -9.57 16.64 -1.20
C GLU A 108 -8.11 16.44 -0.76
N CYS A 109 -7.78 15.30 -0.13
CA CYS A 109 -6.42 15.02 0.31
C CYS A 109 -5.50 14.78 -0.88
N SER A 110 -5.94 13.98 -1.86
CA SER A 110 -5.16 13.71 -3.07
C SER A 110 -4.90 15.00 -3.88
N GLN A 111 -5.90 15.86 -4.06
CA GLN A 111 -5.73 17.12 -4.81
C GLN A 111 -4.77 18.07 -4.09
N LYS A 112 -4.96 18.30 -2.79
CA LYS A 112 -4.04 19.12 -1.98
C LYS A 112 -2.61 18.61 -2.02
N PHE A 113 -2.44 17.28 -2.06
CA PHE A 113 -1.12 16.68 -2.13
C PHE A 113 -0.45 16.90 -3.48
N LEU A 114 -1.17 16.69 -4.59
CA LEU A 114 -0.69 16.98 -5.94
C LEU A 114 -0.27 18.45 -6.09
N ASP A 115 -1.09 19.38 -5.61
CA ASP A 115 -0.80 20.82 -5.68
C ASP A 115 0.46 21.16 -4.85
N CYS A 116 0.62 20.53 -3.68
CA CYS A 116 1.79 20.71 -2.83
C CYS A 116 3.08 20.23 -3.51
N MET A 117 3.06 19.01 -4.10
CA MET A 117 4.21 18.46 -4.81
C MET A 117 4.59 19.32 -6.02
N ALA A 118 3.60 19.78 -6.80
CA ALA A 118 3.84 20.66 -7.93
C ALA A 118 4.49 21.99 -7.48
N ASN A 119 4.02 22.57 -6.38
CA ASN A 119 4.65 23.78 -5.83
C ASN A 119 6.09 23.52 -5.37
N PHE A 120 6.36 22.43 -4.67
CA PHE A 120 7.72 22.06 -4.27
C PHE A 120 8.64 21.91 -5.50
N GLN A 121 8.19 21.21 -6.53
CA GLN A 121 8.92 21.02 -7.77
C GLN A 121 9.27 22.36 -8.44
N ASN A 122 8.29 23.28 -8.51
CA ASN A 122 8.49 24.60 -9.10
C ASN A 122 9.47 25.49 -8.32
N THR A 123 9.63 25.28 -7.01
CA THR A 123 10.58 26.07 -6.21
C THR A 123 12.04 25.69 -6.45
N GLY A 124 12.32 24.50 -7.01
CA GLY A 124 13.67 23.97 -7.12
C GLY A 124 14.39 23.82 -5.77
N ALA A 125 13.62 23.68 -4.68
CA ALA A 125 14.17 23.62 -3.33
C ALA A 125 15.07 22.39 -3.13
N HIS A 126 16.12 22.57 -2.33
CA HIS A 126 17.04 21.47 -2.02
C HIS A 126 16.36 20.38 -1.18
N THR A 127 16.82 19.15 -1.39
CA THR A 127 16.46 17.98 -0.58
C THR A 127 17.39 17.82 0.64
N PHE A 128 17.07 16.88 1.52
CA PHE A 128 17.85 16.58 2.72
C PHE A 128 19.20 15.93 2.40
N LYS A 129 20.18 16.14 3.31
CA LYS A 129 21.54 15.60 3.16
C LYS A 129 21.53 14.07 3.15
N GLY A 130 22.22 13.48 2.17
CA GLY A 130 22.37 12.03 2.04
C GLY A 130 21.21 11.35 1.32
N ASN A 131 20.24 12.11 0.79
CA ASN A 131 19.20 11.57 -0.07
C ASN A 131 19.81 10.92 -1.33
N THR A 132 19.42 9.67 -1.59
CA THR A 132 19.82 8.90 -2.78
C THR A 132 18.73 8.84 -3.86
N CYS A 133 17.53 9.36 -3.60
CA CYS A 133 16.45 9.47 -4.56
C CYS A 133 16.49 10.82 -5.29
N SER A 134 16.06 10.84 -6.55
CA SER A 134 15.68 12.09 -7.22
C SER A 134 14.31 12.55 -6.70
N PRO A 135 14.17 13.78 -6.16
CA PRO A 135 12.87 14.29 -5.72
C PRO A 135 11.84 14.34 -6.86
N ASP A 136 12.28 14.67 -8.08
CA ASP A 136 11.41 14.71 -9.26
C ASP A 136 10.86 13.32 -9.61
N GLU A 137 11.71 12.30 -9.56
CA GLU A 137 11.31 10.90 -9.81
C GLU A 137 10.29 10.42 -8.77
N VAL A 138 10.52 10.74 -7.49
CA VAL A 138 9.59 10.42 -6.40
C VAL A 138 8.24 11.10 -6.61
N ILE A 139 8.24 12.37 -7.03
CA ILE A 139 7.01 13.11 -7.34
C ILE A 139 6.25 12.46 -8.49
N GLU A 140 6.93 12.07 -9.57
CA GLU A 140 6.28 11.41 -10.72
C GLU A 140 5.60 10.10 -10.32
N VAL A 141 6.30 9.26 -9.55
CA VAL A 141 5.78 7.98 -9.04
C VAL A 141 4.56 8.19 -8.15
N ILE A 142 4.65 9.12 -7.19
CA ILE A 142 3.56 9.41 -6.27
C ILE A 142 2.37 10.02 -7.01
N LYS A 143 2.61 10.89 -8.00
CA LYS A 143 1.58 11.52 -8.82
C LYS A 143 0.69 10.48 -9.51
N VAL A 144 1.28 9.44 -10.10
CA VAL A 144 0.51 8.34 -10.74
C VAL A 144 -0.43 7.67 -9.73
N VAL A 145 0.07 7.38 -8.53
CA VAL A 145 -0.75 6.76 -7.47
C VAL A 145 -1.88 7.69 -7.02
N MET A 146 -1.61 9.00 -6.87
CA MET A 146 -2.60 9.98 -6.45
C MET A 146 -3.66 10.26 -7.52
N GLU A 147 -3.31 10.25 -8.80
CA GLU A 147 -4.26 10.36 -9.91
C GLU A 147 -5.20 9.15 -9.95
N ALA A 148 -4.68 7.94 -9.70
CA ALA A 148 -5.49 6.73 -9.55
C ALA A 148 -6.43 6.83 -8.33
N ALA A 149 -5.94 7.33 -7.19
CA ALA A 149 -6.75 7.54 -5.99
C ALA A 149 -7.87 8.59 -6.23
N LEU A 150 -7.58 9.69 -6.94
CA LEU A 150 -8.58 10.67 -7.36
C LEU A 150 -9.65 10.06 -8.25
N LEU A 151 -9.24 9.23 -9.22
CA LEU A 151 -10.17 8.52 -10.10
C LEU A 151 -11.06 7.58 -9.27
N ALA A 152 -10.47 6.71 -8.46
CA ALA A 152 -11.20 5.78 -7.60
C ALA A 152 -12.16 6.51 -6.65
N GLY A 153 -11.69 7.58 -6.00
CA GLY A 153 -12.49 8.41 -5.09
C GLY A 153 -13.66 9.14 -5.78
N ARG A 154 -13.62 9.34 -7.10
CA ARG A 154 -14.76 9.88 -7.88
C ARG A 154 -15.80 8.82 -8.18
N TYR A 155 -15.38 7.60 -8.53
CA TYR A 155 -16.30 6.51 -8.86
C TYR A 155 -16.95 5.89 -7.61
N LEU A 156 -16.17 5.63 -6.56
CA LEU A 156 -16.65 5.07 -5.30
C LEU A 156 -17.44 6.09 -4.44
N ARG A 157 -17.66 7.32 -4.96
CA ARG A 157 -18.52 8.34 -4.37
C ARG A 157 -19.98 8.19 -4.75
N LYS A 158 -20.29 7.50 -5.86
CA LYS A 158 -21.67 7.29 -6.29
C LYS A 158 -22.26 6.13 -5.48
N PRO A 159 -23.36 6.35 -4.73
CA PRO A 159 -24.17 5.25 -4.23
C PRO A 159 -24.73 4.41 -5.40
#